data_AF-A0AAV8FZU9-F1
#
_entry.id   AF-A0AAV8FZU9-F1
#
_cell.length_a   1.000
_cell.length_b   1.000
_cell.length_c   1.000
_cell.angle_alpha   90.00
_cell.angle_beta   90.00
_cell.angle_gamma   90.00
#
_symmetry.space_group_name_H-M   'P 1'
#
loop_
_entity.id
_entity.type
_entity.pdbx_description
1 polymer ?
#
loop_
_entity_poly.entity_id
_entity_poly.type
_entity_poly.pdbx_seq_one_letter_code
_entity_poly.pdbx_strand_id
1 'polypeptide(L)'
;MALASLRRIGAPISLLSKHQIFRPTSSASASASASVSAKVSDRIVRLFAIDLDGNKREVVGLTGQTLLRALANAGLIDPASHRLEEIDACSAECEVHIAQEWLEKMPEPSYEERYVLTRASRNRVLNKHARLGCQVVLEPEHQNMVVAIPEPKPWDIP
;
A
#
# COMPACT_ATOMS: atom_id res chain seq x y z
N MET A 1 4.06 -54.95 -35.75
CA MET A 1 2.62 -55.02 -36.11
C MET A 1 1.86 -54.25 -35.04
N ALA A 2 0.75 -53.53 -35.24
CA ALA A 2 0.02 -53.00 -36.39
C ALA A 2 -1.06 -52.03 -35.82
N LEU A 3 -1.62 -51.02 -36.48
CA LEU A 3 -1.43 -50.41 -37.81
C LEU A 3 -1.86 -48.92 -37.72
N ALA A 4 -1.65 -48.10 -38.77
CA ALA A 4 -2.17 -46.72 -38.82
C ALA A 4 -3.67 -46.66 -39.12
N SER A 5 -4.34 -45.53 -38.80
CA SER A 5 -5.48 -45.04 -39.60
C SER A 5 -5.77 -43.55 -39.41
N LEU A 6 -5.58 -42.80 -40.49
CA LEU A 6 -6.13 -41.46 -40.69
C LEU A 6 -7.63 -41.54 -40.94
N ARG A 7 -8.39 -40.51 -40.56
CA ARG A 7 -9.69 -40.23 -41.18
C ARG A 7 -9.94 -38.72 -41.34
N ARG A 8 -9.69 -38.22 -42.56
CA ARG A 8 -10.36 -37.03 -43.11
C ARG A 8 -11.73 -37.44 -43.63
N ILE A 9 -12.70 -36.52 -43.54
CA ILE A 9 -13.94 -36.25 -44.34
C ILE A 9 -14.68 -35.22 -43.47
N GLY A 10 -15.27 -34.11 -43.92
CA GLY A 10 -15.42 -33.48 -45.23
C GLY A 10 -16.49 -32.38 -45.09
N ALA A 11 -16.29 -31.19 -45.65
CA ALA A 11 -17.32 -30.13 -45.63
C ALA A 11 -18.41 -30.40 -46.70
N PRO A 12 -19.63 -29.81 -46.61
CA PRO A 12 -19.81 -28.48 -47.25
C PRO A 12 -20.91 -27.53 -46.69
N ILE A 13 -20.67 -26.22 -46.88
CA ILE A 13 -21.57 -25.15 -47.37
C ILE A 13 -22.99 -24.98 -46.78
N SER A 14 -23.27 -23.79 -46.23
CA SER A 14 -24.58 -23.08 -46.28
C SER A 14 -24.36 -21.57 -46.06
N LEU A 15 -24.40 -20.76 -47.13
CA LEU A 15 -25.47 -19.82 -47.49
C LEU A 15 -25.72 -18.63 -46.56
N LEU A 16 -25.08 -17.51 -46.94
CA LEU A 16 -25.58 -16.14 -46.98
C LEU A 16 -26.87 -15.80 -46.20
N SER A 17 -26.73 -14.97 -45.15
CA SER A 17 -27.79 -14.05 -44.73
C SER A 17 -27.19 -12.65 -44.52
N LYS A 18 -27.57 -11.70 -45.38
CA LYS A 18 -27.44 -10.27 -45.11
C LYS A 18 -28.41 -9.95 -43.97
N HIS A 19 -28.06 -9.13 -42.98
CA HIS A 19 -28.97 -8.10 -42.44
C HIS A 19 -28.22 -7.01 -41.66
N GLN A 20 -28.32 -5.80 -42.23
CA GLN A 20 -28.44 -4.47 -41.60
C GLN A 20 -27.49 -4.02 -40.47
N ILE A 21 -26.78 -2.94 -40.81
CA ILE A 21 -25.99 -2.09 -39.92
C ILE A 21 -26.94 -1.32 -38.99
N PHE A 22 -26.88 -1.58 -37.69
CA PHE A 22 -27.44 -0.69 -36.66
C PHE A 22 -26.29 -0.04 -35.88
N ARG A 23 -26.19 1.28 -36.00
CA ARG A 23 -25.16 2.12 -35.36
C ARG A 23 -25.76 2.79 -34.12
N PRO A 24 -25.56 2.27 -32.90
CA PRO A 24 -26.03 2.95 -31.69
C PRO A 24 -25.18 4.21 -31.46
N THR A 25 -25.74 5.38 -31.73
CA THR A 25 -25.19 6.66 -31.27
C THR A 25 -25.45 6.81 -29.78
N SER A 26 -24.62 6.17 -28.98
CA SER A 26 -24.59 6.37 -27.53
C SER A 26 -24.05 7.77 -27.26
N SER A 27 -24.94 8.70 -26.93
CA SER A 27 -24.60 10.05 -26.46
C SER A 27 -23.96 9.96 -25.08
N ALA A 28 -22.65 9.72 -25.04
CA ALA A 28 -21.87 9.79 -23.81
C ALA A 28 -21.93 11.22 -23.26
N SER A 29 -22.74 11.42 -22.23
CA SER A 29 -22.71 12.63 -21.42
C SER A 29 -21.41 12.61 -20.62
N ALA A 30 -20.34 13.11 -21.23
CA ALA A 30 -19.06 13.30 -20.57
C ALA A 30 -19.24 14.35 -19.48
N SER A 31 -19.52 13.91 -18.26
CA SER A 31 -19.42 14.74 -17.06
C SER A 31 -17.99 15.25 -16.96
N ALA A 32 -17.78 16.47 -17.42
CA ALA A 32 -16.51 17.16 -17.36
C ALA A 32 -16.21 17.49 -15.90
N SER A 33 -15.67 16.51 -15.16
CA SER A 33 -15.05 16.73 -13.86
C SER A 33 -13.94 17.75 -14.06
N ALA A 34 -14.21 19.00 -13.66
CA ALA A 34 -13.30 20.11 -13.87
C ALA A 34 -11.97 19.81 -13.17
N SER A 35 -10.94 19.51 -13.97
CA SER A 35 -9.60 19.19 -13.51
C SER A 35 -8.89 20.48 -13.08
N VAL A 36 -9.28 20.99 -11.91
CA VAL A 36 -8.49 21.99 -11.18
C VAL A 36 -7.12 21.38 -10.96
N SER A 37 -6.08 22.03 -11.48
CA SER A 37 -4.70 21.54 -11.36
C SER A 37 -4.31 21.50 -9.87
N ALA A 38 -4.24 20.28 -9.33
CA ALA A 38 -4.00 20.06 -7.90
C ALA A 38 -2.63 20.60 -7.51
N LYS A 39 -2.59 21.52 -6.55
CA LYS A 39 -1.33 22.10 -6.07
C LYS A 39 -0.66 21.11 -5.13
N VAL A 40 0.67 21.19 -5.03
CA VAL A 40 1.43 20.38 -4.07
C VAL A 40 0.97 20.64 -2.63
N SER A 41 0.55 21.87 -2.31
CA SER A 41 -0.06 22.25 -1.03
C SER A 41 -1.26 21.39 -0.64
N ASP A 42 -2.08 21.01 -1.62
CA ASP A 42 -3.37 20.34 -1.40
C ASP A 42 -3.16 18.85 -1.08
N ARG A 43 -1.92 18.36 -1.25
CA ARG A 43 -1.48 17.01 -0.91
C ARG A 43 -0.66 16.95 0.37
N ILE A 44 -0.46 18.06 1.09
CA ILE A 44 0.35 18.04 2.32
C ILE A 44 -0.44 17.39 3.45
N VAL A 45 0.13 16.34 4.05
CA VAL A 45 -0.36 15.72 5.28
C VAL A 45 0.68 15.98 6.38
N ARG A 46 0.28 16.71 7.43
CA ARG A 46 1.14 16.93 8.62
C ARG A 46 0.81 15.87 9.66
N LEU A 47 1.82 15.29 10.26
CA LEU A 47 1.70 14.29 11.32
C LEU A 47 2.77 14.55 12.39
N PHE A 48 2.65 13.89 13.53
CA PHE A 48 3.59 14.01 14.64
C PHE A 48 4.20 12.65 14.95
N ALA A 49 5.52 12.62 15.01
CA ALA A 49 6.27 11.46 15.48
C ALA A 49 6.78 11.70 16.89
N ILE A 50 6.64 10.72 17.76
CA ILE A 50 7.38 10.62 19.02
C ILE A 50 8.69 9.90 18.71
N ASP A 51 9.82 10.57 18.94
CA ASP A 51 11.15 9.98 18.77
C ASP A 51 11.58 9.13 19.97
N LEU A 52 12.77 8.52 19.87
CA LEU A 52 13.32 7.61 20.88
C LEU A 52 13.58 8.31 22.23
N ASP A 53 13.78 9.63 22.21
CA ASP A 53 13.95 10.47 23.41
C ASP A 53 12.59 10.91 24.00
N GLY A 54 11.48 10.51 23.39
CA GLY A 54 10.12 10.87 23.79
C GLY A 54 9.65 12.26 23.31
N ASN A 55 10.45 12.95 22.49
CA ASN A 55 10.08 14.29 22.01
C ASN A 55 9.10 14.20 20.84
N LYS A 56 8.14 15.12 20.82
CA LYS A 56 7.15 15.25 19.74
C LYS A 56 7.72 16.10 18.61
N ARG A 57 8.01 15.47 17.47
CA ARG A 57 8.50 16.11 16.24
C ARG A 57 7.40 16.23 15.20
N GLU A 58 7.28 17.40 14.56
CA GLU A 58 6.41 17.59 13.39
C GLU A 58 7.05 16.95 12.15
N VAL A 59 6.25 16.22 11.38
CA VAL A 59 6.64 15.50 10.16
C VAL A 59 5.69 15.90 9.04
N VAL A 60 6.24 16.21 7.88
CA VAL A 60 5.49 16.61 6.69
C VAL A 60 5.58 15.49 5.65
N GLY A 61 4.45 14.86 5.35
CA GLY A 61 4.29 13.89 4.27
C GLY A 61 3.39 14.42 3.17
N LEU A 62 3.25 13.62 2.10
CA LEU A 62 2.34 13.88 0.99
C LEU A 62 1.30 12.77 0.86
N THR A 63 0.08 13.10 0.44
CA THR A 63 -0.95 12.12 0.09
C THR A 63 -0.45 11.14 -0.98
N GLY A 64 -0.56 9.84 -0.71
CA GLY A 64 -0.02 8.75 -1.53
C GLY A 64 1.43 8.38 -1.24
N GLN A 65 2.11 9.06 -0.30
CA GLN A 65 3.43 8.69 0.20
C GLN A 65 3.30 7.69 1.35
N THR A 66 4.25 6.76 1.50
CA THR A 66 4.28 5.88 2.67
C THR A 66 4.76 6.63 3.93
N LEU A 67 4.25 6.22 5.10
CA LEU A 67 4.62 6.79 6.39
C LEU A 67 6.13 6.65 6.65
N LEU A 68 6.75 5.51 6.31
CA LEU A 68 8.20 5.30 6.35
C LEU A 68 8.93 6.38 5.55
N ARG A 69 8.50 6.68 4.33
CA ARG A 69 9.14 7.69 3.49
C ARG A 69 9.00 9.09 4.10
N ALA A 70 7.89 9.40 4.78
CA ALA A 70 7.72 10.67 5.48
C ALA A 70 8.63 10.78 6.72
N LEU A 71 8.75 9.70 7.51
CA LEU A 71 9.64 9.63 8.67
C LEU A 71 11.13 9.68 8.27
N ALA A 72 11.51 8.97 7.20
CA ALA A 72 12.87 9.02 6.66
C ALA A 72 13.23 10.41 6.14
N ASN A 73 12.32 11.10 5.44
CA ASN A 73 12.51 12.50 5.04
C ASN A 73 12.70 13.44 6.25
N ALA A 74 12.11 13.12 7.41
CA ALA A 74 12.27 13.87 8.66
C ALA A 74 13.53 13.45 9.47
N GLY A 75 14.36 12.54 8.95
CA GLY A 75 15.55 12.04 9.63
C GLY A 75 15.26 11.23 10.90
N LEU A 76 14.10 10.57 10.96
CA LEU A 76 13.64 9.80 12.12
C LEU A 76 13.91 8.29 12.01
N ILE A 77 13.95 7.78 10.78
CA ILE A 77 14.19 6.38 10.46
C ILE A 77 15.16 6.36 9.28
N ASP A 78 16.12 5.42 9.27
CA ASP A 78 17.03 5.25 8.13
C ASP A 78 16.24 4.90 6.86
N PRO A 79 16.38 5.63 5.73
CA PRO A 79 15.79 5.23 4.46
C PRO A 79 16.19 3.82 3.98
N ALA A 80 17.30 3.25 4.45
CA ALA A 80 17.71 1.88 4.12
C ALA A 80 17.08 0.78 5.01
N SER A 81 16.37 1.15 6.09
CA SER A 81 15.65 0.23 7.01
C SER A 81 14.54 -0.62 6.35
N HIS A 82 14.23 -0.35 5.08
CA HIS A 82 13.38 -1.25 4.29
C HIS A 82 14.15 -1.70 3.05
N ARG A 83 14.74 -2.89 3.14
CA ARG A 83 15.26 -3.63 1.98
C ARG A 83 14.08 -4.12 1.16
N LEU A 84 13.74 -3.32 0.16
CA LEU A 84 12.63 -3.48 -0.76
C LEU A 84 12.73 -4.80 -1.54
N GLU A 85 11.66 -5.59 -1.53
CA GLU A 85 10.95 -6.11 -2.72
C GLU A 85 9.83 -7.08 -2.30
N GLU A 86 10.02 -7.82 -1.20
CA GLU A 86 9.05 -8.77 -0.64
C GLU A 86 8.79 -8.51 0.86
N ILE A 87 7.53 -8.51 1.28
CA ILE A 87 7.15 -8.26 2.69
C ILE A 87 7.71 -9.36 3.61
N ASP A 88 7.70 -10.61 3.17
CA ASP A 88 8.20 -11.78 3.92
C ASP A 88 9.71 -11.72 4.25
N ALA A 89 10.49 -10.92 3.50
CA ALA A 89 11.91 -10.69 3.74
C ALA A 89 12.19 -9.52 4.71
N CYS A 90 11.17 -8.82 5.18
CA CYS A 90 11.32 -7.63 6.02
C CYS A 90 11.64 -7.97 7.49
N SER A 91 12.66 -7.33 8.06
CA SER A 91 13.04 -7.44 9.49
C SER A 91 12.15 -6.62 10.45
N ALA A 92 11.13 -5.93 9.92
CA ALA A 92 10.30 -4.95 10.64
C ALA A 92 11.12 -3.82 11.29
N GLU A 93 12.16 -3.31 10.63
CA GLU A 93 12.91 -2.13 11.08
C GLU A 93 12.11 -0.82 10.84
N CYS A 94 11.14 -0.86 9.93
CA CYS A 94 10.16 0.21 9.69
C CYS A 94 8.90 0.09 10.58
N GLU A 95 8.95 -0.66 11.69
CA GLU A 95 7.85 -0.74 12.65
C GLU A 95 7.56 0.64 13.26
N VAL A 96 6.29 0.99 13.36
CA VAL A 96 5.79 2.22 14.00
C VAL A 96 4.55 1.90 14.84
N HIS A 97 4.36 2.60 15.95
CA HIS A 97 3.19 2.44 16.82
C HIS A 97 2.23 3.61 16.60
N ILE A 98 1.01 3.34 16.13
CA ILE A 98 0.05 4.38 15.76
C ILE A 98 -0.98 4.59 16.87
N ALA A 99 -1.26 5.84 17.23
CA ALA A 99 -2.17 6.18 18.31
C ALA A 99 -3.61 5.68 18.06
N GLN A 100 -4.33 5.36 19.16
CA GLN A 100 -5.59 4.61 19.12
C GLN A 100 -6.67 5.28 18.25
N GLU A 101 -6.74 6.62 18.24
CA GLU A 101 -7.76 7.38 17.49
C GLU A 101 -7.57 7.37 15.96
N TRP A 102 -6.47 6.80 15.46
CA TRP A 102 -6.19 6.66 14.03
C TRP A 102 -6.37 5.22 13.52
N LEU A 103 -6.41 4.22 14.40
CA LEU A 103 -6.52 2.81 13.99
C LEU A 103 -7.79 2.51 13.19
N GLU A 104 -8.90 3.19 13.51
CA GLU A 104 -10.20 3.03 12.83
C GLU A 104 -10.27 3.75 11.46
N LYS A 105 -9.31 4.62 11.16
CA LYS A 105 -9.21 5.36 9.89
C LYS A 105 -8.28 4.69 8.88
N MET A 106 -7.63 3.60 9.27
CA MET A 106 -6.69 2.84 8.43
C MET A 106 -7.30 1.51 8.02
N PRO A 107 -6.91 0.96 6.85
CA PRO A 107 -7.19 -0.43 6.54
C PRO A 107 -6.51 -1.35 7.57
N GLU A 108 -7.16 -2.48 7.88
CA GLU A 108 -6.53 -3.53 8.69
C GLU A 108 -5.19 -3.98 8.09
N PRO A 109 -4.21 -4.38 8.92
CA PRO A 109 -2.95 -4.90 8.43
C PRO A 109 -3.14 -6.19 7.62
N SER A 110 -2.31 -6.39 6.59
CA SER A 110 -2.34 -7.62 5.79
C SER A 110 -1.94 -8.85 6.62
N TYR A 111 -2.19 -10.06 6.10
CA TYR A 111 -1.70 -11.29 6.76
C TYR A 111 -0.17 -11.30 6.86
N GLU A 112 0.53 -10.92 5.79
CA GLU A 112 1.99 -10.82 5.72
C GLU A 112 2.53 -9.76 6.69
N GLU A 113 1.91 -8.56 6.74
CA GLU A 113 2.26 -7.51 7.69
C GLU A 113 2.12 -8.00 9.14
N ARG A 114 0.99 -8.65 9.48
CA ARG A 114 0.80 -9.24 10.81
C ARG A 114 1.81 -10.34 11.11
N TYR A 115 2.13 -11.19 10.14
CA TYR A 115 3.11 -12.28 10.31
C TYR A 115 4.51 -11.73 10.59
N VAL A 116 4.97 -10.74 9.80
CA VAL A 116 6.25 -10.05 9.97
C VAL A 116 6.35 -9.37 11.33
N LEU A 117 5.35 -8.58 11.71
CA LEU A 117 5.32 -7.90 13.02
C LEU A 117 5.27 -8.90 14.19
N THR A 118 4.50 -9.99 14.06
CA THR A 118 4.45 -11.05 15.08
C THR A 118 5.78 -11.79 15.20
N ARG A 119 6.48 -12.05 14.09
CA ARG A 119 7.81 -12.66 14.06
C ARG A 119 8.88 -11.74 14.67
N ALA A 120 8.80 -10.44 14.41
CA ALA A 120 9.74 -9.44 14.91
C ALA A 120 9.54 -9.10 16.40
N SER A 121 8.33 -9.26 16.92
CA SER A 121 8.00 -9.07 18.33
C SER A 121 8.75 -10.05 19.25
N ARG A 122 9.42 -9.51 20.27
CA ARG A 122 10.20 -10.26 21.28
C ARG A 122 9.43 -11.44 21.87
N ASN A 123 8.13 -11.26 22.12
CA ASN A 123 7.28 -12.25 22.78
C ASN A 123 6.40 -13.04 21.80
N ARG A 124 6.56 -12.84 20.49
CA ARG A 124 5.64 -13.33 19.43
C ARG A 124 4.17 -12.93 19.65
N VAL A 125 3.96 -11.77 20.28
CA VAL A 125 2.63 -11.17 20.46
C VAL A 125 2.58 -9.89 19.62
N LEU A 126 1.60 -9.80 18.74
CA LEU A 126 1.37 -8.61 17.92
C LEU A 126 0.82 -7.49 18.81
N ASN A 127 1.49 -6.33 18.82
CA ASN A 127 0.92 -5.11 19.36
C ASN A 127 -0.15 -4.58 18.39
N LYS A 128 -1.38 -4.33 18.89
CA LYS A 128 -2.49 -3.74 18.11
C LYS A 128 -2.11 -2.43 17.41
N HIS A 129 -1.22 -1.65 18.02
CA HIS A 129 -0.76 -0.36 17.51
C HIS A 129 0.38 -0.48 16.49
N ALA A 130 1.06 -1.62 16.41
CA ALA A 130 2.20 -1.80 15.52
C ALA A 130 1.72 -1.95 14.07
N ARG A 131 2.35 -1.17 13.18
CA ARG A 131 2.21 -1.23 11.72
C ARG A 131 3.60 -1.19 11.09
N LEU A 132 3.72 -1.72 9.88
CA LEU A 132 4.89 -1.47 9.04
C LEU A 132 4.70 -0.13 8.35
N GLY A 133 5.55 0.86 8.66
CA GLY A 133 5.45 2.21 8.09
C GLY A 133 5.58 2.25 6.56
N CYS A 134 6.13 1.21 5.93
CA CYS A 134 6.13 1.07 4.47
C CYS A 134 4.78 0.65 3.88
N GLN A 135 3.91 0.00 4.66
CA GLN A 135 2.56 -0.42 4.24
C GLN A 135 1.49 0.65 4.50
N VAL A 136 1.74 1.57 5.45
CA VAL A 136 0.84 2.69 5.74
C VAL A 136 1.04 3.79 4.69
N VAL A 137 0.05 3.97 3.82
CA VAL A 137 -0.02 5.07 2.84
C VAL A 137 -0.73 6.27 3.48
N LEU A 138 -0.16 7.47 3.35
CA LEU A 138 -0.74 8.69 3.87
C LEU A 138 -1.91 9.16 3.00
N GLU A 139 -3.05 9.42 3.65
CA GLU A 139 -4.25 9.99 3.06
C GLU A 139 -4.64 11.29 3.80
N PRO A 140 -5.47 12.18 3.22
CA PRO A 140 -5.85 13.44 3.87
C PRO A 140 -6.51 13.25 5.24
N GLU A 141 -7.16 12.11 5.46
CA GLU A 141 -7.80 11.76 6.74
C GLU A 141 -6.80 11.55 7.88
N HIS A 142 -5.51 11.32 7.60
CA HIS A 142 -4.43 11.14 8.58
C HIS A 142 -3.82 12.47 9.07
N GLN A 143 -4.46 13.60 8.78
CA GLN A 143 -3.99 14.92 9.20
C GLN A 143 -3.95 15.04 10.73
N ASN A 144 -2.78 15.43 11.26
CA ASN A 144 -2.41 15.45 12.69
C ASN A 144 -2.25 14.07 13.35
N MET A 145 -2.10 12.98 12.58
CA MET A 145 -1.84 11.64 13.11
C MET A 145 -0.63 11.63 14.05
N VAL A 146 -0.74 10.92 15.17
CA VAL A 146 0.36 10.70 16.11
C VAL A 146 0.88 9.26 15.96
N VAL A 147 2.19 9.15 15.73
CA VAL A 147 2.92 7.88 15.66
C VAL A 147 4.09 7.91 16.63
N ALA A 148 4.49 6.78 17.17
CA ALA A 148 5.70 6.62 17.96
C ALA A 148 6.64 5.64 17.28
N ILE A 149 7.94 5.91 17.39
CA ILE A 149 8.99 5.03 16.89
C ILE A 149 9.36 4.08 18.05
N PRO A 150 9.27 2.75 17.87
CA PRO A 150 9.63 1.81 18.92
C PRO A 150 11.14 1.89 19.22
N GLU A 151 11.51 1.54 20.45
CA GLU A 151 12.92 1.32 20.80
C GLU A 151 13.58 0.31 19.84
N PRO A 152 14.85 0.52 19.45
CA PRO A 152 15.58 -0.46 18.64
C PRO A 152 15.62 -1.81 19.36
N LYS A 153 15.58 -2.93 18.62
CA LYS A 153 15.56 -4.23 19.28
C LYS A 153 16.93 -4.46 19.95
N PRO A 154 17.01 -5.21 21.07
CA PRO A 154 18.26 -5.37 21.82
C PRO A 154 19.43 -6.01 21.04
N TRP A 155 19.16 -6.59 19.87
CA TRP A 155 20.14 -7.20 18.96
C TRP A 155 20.50 -6.31 17.76
N ASP A 156 19.86 -5.15 17.61
CA ASP A 156 20.20 -4.12 16.61
C ASP A 156 21.20 -3.07 17.18
N ILE A 157 21.56 -3.21 18.46
CA ILE A 157 22.54 -2.36 19.15
C ILE A 157 23.95 -2.94 18.89
N PRO A 158 24.92 -2.13 18.41
CA PRO A 158 26.28 -2.59 18.07
C PRO A 158 27.17 -2.89 19.28
#